data_AF-A0AAW2NGQ1-F1
#
_entry.id   AF-A0AAW2NGQ1-F1
#
_cell.length_a   1.000
_cell.length_b   1.000
_cell.length_c   1.000
_cell.angle_alpha   90.00
_cell.angle_beta   90.00
_cell.angle_gamma   90.00
#
_symmetry.space_group_name_H-M   'P 1'
#
loop_
_entity.id
_entity.type
_entity.pdbx_description
1 polymer ?
#
loop_
_entity_poly.entity_id
_entity_poly.type
_entity_poly.pdbx_seq_one_letter_code
_entity_poly.pdbx_strand_id
1 'polypeptide(L)'
;MARFTACMVMIALIIVLLAASTTAEIVNPGSWESQRCRQQIERQRLSSCREYLIDSSRSVRMEGGNQGRSWREEFPRCCEALEQIEEQCRCQAVQQVVQQEGQRGELQGREMREMLQTAQSLPSLCRISPHYCQNMGELAAPMS
;
A
#
# COMPACT_ATOMS: atom_id res chain seq x y z
N MET A 1 -60.58 13.34 -1.75
CA MET A 1 -60.27 12.01 -1.16
C MET A 1 -59.21 11.26 -1.95
N ALA A 2 -59.40 10.95 -3.24
CA ALA A 2 -58.45 10.16 -4.05
C ALA A 2 -57.04 10.75 -4.24
N ARG A 3 -56.88 12.06 -4.06
CA ARG A 3 -55.59 12.77 -4.26
C ARG A 3 -54.65 12.64 -3.05
N PHE A 4 -55.22 12.49 -1.86
CA PHE A 4 -54.48 12.27 -0.62
C PHE A 4 -54.02 10.81 -0.50
N THR A 5 -54.85 9.86 -0.93
CA THR A 5 -54.50 8.43 -0.96
C THR A 5 -53.33 8.16 -1.92
N ALA A 6 -53.28 8.84 -3.06
CA ALA A 6 -52.16 8.72 -4.01
C ALA A 6 -50.82 9.22 -3.42
N CYS A 7 -50.85 10.31 -2.65
CA CYS A 7 -49.65 10.85 -2.01
C CYS A 7 -49.10 9.91 -0.91
N MET A 8 -49.98 9.33 -0.10
CA MET A 8 -49.56 8.42 0.98
C MET A 8 -48.89 7.15 0.44
N VAL A 9 -49.38 6.61 -0.69
CA VAL A 9 -48.79 5.43 -1.34
C VAL A 9 -47.42 5.76 -1.94
N MET A 10 -47.25 6.92 -2.58
CA MET A 10 -45.97 7.37 -3.11
C MET A 10 -44.92 7.54 -2.00
N ILE A 11 -45.30 8.15 -0.87
CA ILE A 11 -44.40 8.33 0.27
C ILE A 11 -44.00 6.98 0.86
N ALA A 12 -44.95 6.04 1.02
CA ALA A 12 -44.65 4.70 1.51
C ALA A 12 -43.68 3.94 0.59
N LEU A 13 -43.84 4.05 -0.74
CA LEU A 13 -42.93 3.44 -1.71
C LEU A 13 -41.52 4.03 -1.63
N ILE A 14 -41.40 5.36 -1.48
CA ILE A 14 -40.11 6.03 -1.31
C ILE A 14 -39.41 5.57 -0.03
N ILE A 15 -40.15 5.42 1.08
CA ILE A 15 -39.59 4.94 2.36
C ILE A 15 -39.07 3.50 2.23
N VAL A 16 -39.81 2.62 1.55
CA VAL A 16 -39.39 1.22 1.31
C VAL A 16 -38.16 1.15 0.40
N LEU A 17 -38.09 2.00 -0.64
CA LEU A 17 -36.92 2.10 -1.51
C LEU A 17 -35.69 2.61 -0.74
N LEU A 18 -35.87 3.60 0.13
CA LEU A 18 -34.79 4.11 0.98
C LEU A 18 -34.30 3.03 1.96
N ALA A 19 -35.20 2.28 2.59
CA ALA A 19 -34.83 1.19 3.51
C ALA A 19 -34.15 0.00 2.80
N ALA A 20 -34.47 -0.25 1.54
CA ALA A 20 -33.78 -1.25 0.72
C ALA A 20 -32.37 -0.78 0.28
N SER A 21 -32.17 0.53 0.14
CA SER A 21 -30.88 1.13 -0.23
C SER A 21 -29.94 1.39 0.95
N THR A 22 -30.40 1.24 2.21
CA THR A 22 -29.54 1.32 3.39
C THR A 22 -28.86 -0.02 3.68
N THR A 23 -28.12 -0.57 2.70
CA THR A 23 -26.87 -1.23 3.09
C THR A 23 -25.95 -0.11 3.51
N ALA A 24 -26.08 0.31 4.77
CA ALA A 24 -25.08 1.12 5.42
C ALA A 24 -23.82 0.27 5.46
N GLU A 25 -23.00 0.37 4.41
CA GLU A 25 -21.62 -0.04 4.49
C GLU A 25 -21.07 0.81 5.63
N ILE A 26 -20.75 0.15 6.74
CA ILE A 26 -20.00 0.75 7.83
C ILE A 26 -18.69 1.15 7.16
N VAL A 27 -18.61 2.40 6.70
CA VAL A 27 -17.39 3.01 6.20
C VAL A 27 -16.51 3.09 7.43
N ASN A 28 -15.76 2.01 7.65
CA ASN A 28 -14.70 1.98 8.62
C ASN A 28 -13.81 3.17 8.25
N PRO A 29 -13.61 4.17 9.11
CA PRO A 29 -12.85 5.37 8.76
C PRO A 29 -11.42 5.04 8.26
N GLY A 30 -10.88 3.86 8.58
CA GLY A 30 -9.62 3.36 7.99
C GLY A 30 -9.69 2.93 6.51
N SER A 31 -10.88 2.61 5.96
CA SER A 31 -11.03 2.17 4.57
C SER A 31 -10.88 3.32 3.58
N TRP A 32 -11.37 4.51 3.93
CA TRP A 32 -11.29 5.70 3.07
C TRP A 32 -9.84 6.19 2.96
N GLU A 33 -9.11 6.25 4.07
CA GLU A 33 -7.69 6.67 4.06
C GLU A 33 -6.83 5.66 3.31
N SER A 34 -7.05 4.36 3.52
CA SER A 34 -6.35 3.31 2.78
C SER A 34 -6.63 3.37 1.27
N GLN A 35 -7.87 3.68 0.88
CA GLN A 35 -8.24 3.85 -0.53
C GLN A 35 -7.61 5.11 -1.14
N ARG A 36 -7.55 6.22 -0.41
CA ARG A 36 -6.83 7.43 -0.83
C ARG A 36 -5.34 7.17 -1.02
N CYS A 37 -4.72 6.43 -0.10
CA CYS A 37 -3.32 6.02 -0.22
C CYS A 37 -3.09 5.12 -1.44
N ARG A 38 -3.93 4.10 -1.65
CA ARG A 38 -3.85 3.24 -2.85
C ARG A 38 -3.87 4.05 -4.13
N GLN A 39 -4.78 5.02 -4.24
CA GLN A 39 -4.90 5.85 -5.44
C GLN A 39 -3.66 6.73 -5.68
N GLN A 40 -3.02 7.25 -4.63
CA GLN A 40 -1.77 8.00 -4.78
C GLN A 40 -0.61 7.09 -5.18
N ILE A 41 -0.50 5.93 -4.53
CA ILE A 41 0.54 4.95 -4.79
C ILE A 41 0.49 4.48 -6.24
N GLU A 42 -0.71 4.17 -6.76
CA GLU A 42 -0.89 3.74 -8.15
C GLU A 42 -0.50 4.80 -9.19
N ARG A 43 -0.67 6.09 -8.84
CA ARG A 43 -0.24 7.20 -9.71
C ARG A 43 1.27 7.42 -9.67
N GLN A 44 1.91 7.06 -8.57
CA GLN A 44 3.33 7.24 -8.40
C GLN A 44 4.12 6.11 -9.06
N ARG A 45 5.22 6.46 -9.73
CA ARG A 45 6.16 5.46 -10.26
C ARG A 45 7.10 5.03 -9.14
N LEU A 46 6.84 3.86 -8.57
CA LEU A 46 7.68 3.24 -7.53
C LEU A 46 8.66 2.20 -8.08
N SER A 47 9.02 2.30 -9.37
CA SER A 47 10.01 1.39 -9.98
C SER A 47 11.32 1.45 -9.21
N SER A 48 11.87 2.64 -8.95
CA SER A 48 13.14 2.77 -8.21
C SER A 48 13.13 2.08 -6.85
N CYS A 49 11.99 2.06 -6.15
CA CYS A 49 11.86 1.29 -4.91
C CYS A 49 11.87 -0.22 -5.16
N ARG A 50 11.17 -0.69 -6.20
CA ARG A 50 11.22 -2.07 -6.63
C ARG A 50 12.65 -2.50 -6.97
N GLU A 51 13.32 -1.76 -7.85
CA GLU A 51 14.69 -2.05 -8.27
C GLU A 51 15.66 -2.03 -7.08
N TYR A 52 15.58 -1.03 -6.20
CA TYR A 52 16.38 -0.98 -4.97
C TYR A 52 16.17 -2.21 -4.09
N LEU A 53 14.91 -2.64 -3.87
CA LEU A 53 14.59 -3.77 -3.01
C LEU A 53 15.06 -5.11 -3.61
N ILE A 54 14.93 -5.29 -4.92
CA ILE A 54 15.43 -6.47 -5.63
C ILE A 54 16.96 -6.50 -5.55
N ASP A 55 17.63 -5.42 -5.93
CA ASP A 55 19.09 -5.36 -5.97
C ASP A 55 19.70 -5.53 -4.59
N SER A 56 19.10 -4.90 -3.57
CA SER A 56 19.55 -5.04 -2.18
C SER A 56 19.40 -6.47 -1.68
N SER A 57 18.27 -7.13 -1.95
CA SER A 57 18.06 -8.54 -1.54
C SER A 57 19.06 -9.49 -2.20
N ARG A 58 19.50 -9.21 -3.43
CA ARG A 58 20.46 -10.04 -4.17
C ARG A 58 21.91 -9.72 -3.83
N SER A 59 22.21 -8.47 -3.47
CA SER A 59 23.56 -7.98 -3.20
C SER A 59 24.21 -8.59 -1.95
N VAL A 60 23.43 -9.08 -0.98
CA VAL A 60 23.92 -9.82 0.20
C VAL A 60 24.72 -11.08 -0.20
N ARG A 61 24.54 -11.59 -1.43
CA ARG A 61 25.25 -12.76 -1.97
C ARG A 61 26.57 -12.45 -2.69
N MET A 62 26.85 -11.21 -3.06
CA MET A 62 27.94 -10.89 -3.99
C MET A 62 28.91 -9.84 -3.42
N GLU A 63 29.74 -10.26 -2.46
CA GLU A 63 31.02 -9.58 -2.17
C GLU A 63 31.91 -9.69 -3.43
N GLY A 64 31.82 -8.72 -4.35
CA GLY A 64 32.78 -8.58 -5.47
C GLY A 64 32.18 -8.47 -6.87
N GLY A 65 30.86 -8.46 -7.05
CA GLY A 65 30.22 -8.30 -8.35
C GLY A 65 29.79 -6.86 -8.64
N ASN A 66 29.99 -6.38 -9.88
CA ASN A 66 29.58 -5.06 -10.40
C ASN A 66 28.07 -4.73 -10.21
N GLN A 67 27.26 -5.69 -9.75
CA GLN A 67 25.85 -5.55 -9.37
C GLN A 67 25.63 -4.60 -8.16
N GLY A 68 26.62 -4.46 -7.27
CA GLY A 68 26.53 -3.61 -6.08
C GLY A 68 26.50 -2.09 -6.32
N ARG A 69 26.47 -1.64 -7.59
CA ARG A 69 26.38 -0.21 -7.95
C ARG A 69 24.95 0.26 -8.21
N SER A 70 24.08 -0.62 -8.68
CA SER A 70 22.71 -0.25 -9.10
C SER A 70 21.83 0.19 -7.92
N TRP A 71 21.87 -0.53 -6.79
CA TRP A 71 21.08 -0.15 -5.60
C TRP A 71 21.45 1.23 -5.04
N ARG A 72 22.70 1.68 -5.19
CA ARG A 72 23.15 2.99 -4.70
C ARG A 72 22.54 4.14 -5.50
N GLU A 73 22.25 3.91 -6.77
CA GLU A 73 21.60 4.88 -7.64
C GLU A 73 20.08 4.85 -7.47
N GLU A 74 19.50 3.67 -7.28
CA GLU A 74 18.05 3.52 -7.12
C GLU A 74 17.55 3.87 -5.71
N PHE A 75 18.38 3.73 -4.68
CA PHE A 75 18.02 4.13 -3.31
C PHE A 75 17.55 5.60 -3.19
N PRO A 76 18.33 6.63 -3.61
CA PRO A 76 17.90 8.02 -3.50
C PRO A 76 16.64 8.29 -4.35
N ARG A 77 16.54 7.70 -5.54
CA ARG A 77 15.35 7.82 -6.40
C ARG A 77 14.11 7.20 -5.76
N CYS A 78 14.26 6.09 -5.05
CA CYS A 78 13.17 5.50 -4.28
C CYS A 78 12.67 6.47 -3.19
N CYS A 79 13.58 7.08 -2.42
CA CYS A 79 13.17 8.05 -1.40
C CYS A 79 12.48 9.27 -2.03
N GLU A 80 12.99 9.80 -3.14
CA GLU A 80 12.35 10.90 -3.89
C GLU A 80 10.96 10.53 -4.41
N ALA A 81 10.77 9.29 -4.87
CA ALA A 81 9.46 8.80 -5.30
C ALA A 81 8.49 8.68 -4.12
N LEU A 82 8.96 8.24 -2.95
CA LEU A 82 8.16 8.17 -1.72
C LEU A 82 7.81 9.57 -1.18
N GLU A 83 8.68 10.56 -1.36
CA GLU A 83 8.42 11.94 -0.93
C GLU A 83 7.23 12.58 -1.67
N GLN A 84 6.98 12.16 -2.91
CA GLN A 84 5.84 12.61 -3.72
C GLN A 84 4.48 12.06 -3.22
N ILE A 85 4.51 11.08 -2.32
CA ILE A 85 3.33 10.50 -1.69
C ILE A 85 3.09 11.20 -0.34
N GLU A 86 1.82 11.40 0.04
CA GLU A 86 1.47 11.92 1.36
C GLU A 86 2.11 11.09 2.48
N GLU A 87 2.61 11.77 3.51
CA GLU A 87 3.43 11.16 4.57
C GLU A 87 2.76 9.94 5.21
N GLN A 88 1.45 10.02 5.49
CA GLN A 88 0.68 8.91 6.05
C GLN A 88 0.56 7.68 5.13
N CYS A 89 0.82 7.83 3.83
CA CYS A 89 0.70 6.79 2.82
C CYS A 89 2.05 6.16 2.42
N ARG A 90 3.18 6.73 2.83
CA ARG A 90 4.51 6.29 2.39
C ARG A 90 4.86 4.88 2.87
N CYS A 91 4.47 4.51 4.08
CA CYS A 91 4.67 3.15 4.59
C CYS A 91 3.86 2.13 3.77
N GLN A 92 2.59 2.46 3.47
CA GLN A 92 1.72 1.63 2.62
C GLN A 92 2.30 1.49 1.20
N ALA A 93 2.92 2.53 0.66
CA ALA A 93 3.59 2.49 -0.63
C ALA A 93 4.70 1.44 -0.66
N VAL A 94 5.57 1.43 0.36
CA VAL A 94 6.66 0.44 0.48
C VAL A 94 6.09 -0.98 0.61
N GLN A 95 5.06 -1.17 1.44
CA GLN A 95 4.39 -2.47 1.61
C GLN A 95 3.82 -2.99 0.29
N GLN A 96 3.19 -2.11 -0.49
CA GLN A 96 2.58 -2.46 -1.77
C GLN A 96 3.60 -2.92 -2.80
N VAL A 97 4.81 -2.33 -2.82
CA VAL A 97 5.91 -2.80 -3.68
C VAL A 97 6.32 -4.22 -3.32
N VAL A 98 6.52 -4.51 -2.03
CA VAL A 98 6.89 -5.87 -1.58
C VAL A 98 5.79 -6.88 -1.91
N GLN A 99 4.53 -6.51 -1.67
CA GLN A 99 3.39 -7.39 -1.94
C GLN A 99 3.27 -7.71 -3.44
N GLN A 100 3.51 -6.74 -4.32
CA GLN A 100 3.52 -6.95 -5.77
C GLN A 100 4.62 -7.93 -6.19
N GLU A 101 5.83 -7.80 -5.64
CA GLU A 101 6.91 -8.74 -5.96
C GLU A 101 6.64 -10.15 -5.44
N GLY A 102 5.97 -10.27 -4.28
CA GLY A 102 5.52 -11.56 -3.77
C GLY A 102 4.48 -12.23 -4.66
N GLN A 103 3.55 -11.45 -5.22
CA GLN A 103 2.56 -11.97 -6.17
C GLN A 103 3.16 -12.36 -7.52
N ARG A 104 4.22 -11.66 -7.96
CA ARG A 104 4.95 -12.00 -9.19
C ARG A 104 5.71 -13.33 -9.07
N GLY A 105 6.11 -13.71 -7.85
CA GLY A 105 6.80 -14.98 -7.59
C GLY A 105 8.24 -15.03 -8.12
N GLU A 106 8.80 -13.89 -8.55
CA GLU A 106 10.17 -13.76 -9.06
C GLU A 106 11.23 -13.87 -7.94
N LEU A 107 10.84 -13.59 -6.69
CA LEU A 107 11.67 -13.72 -5.50
C LEU A 107 11.03 -14.74 -4.55
N GLN A 108 11.80 -15.74 -4.11
CA GLN A 108 11.28 -16.79 -3.25
C GLN A 108 12.21 -17.08 -2.06
N GLY A 109 11.63 -17.65 -1.01
CA GLY A 109 12.34 -18.12 0.17
C GLY A 109 13.21 -17.03 0.80
N ARG A 110 14.53 -17.20 0.71
CA ARG A 110 15.51 -16.31 1.34
C ARG A 110 15.54 -14.91 0.73
N GLU A 111 15.43 -14.79 -0.60
CA GLU A 111 15.48 -13.47 -1.26
C GLU A 111 14.27 -12.61 -0.89
N MET A 112 13.09 -13.22 -0.83
CA MET A 112 11.87 -12.54 -0.35
C MET A 112 12.05 -12.05 1.10
N ARG A 113 12.65 -12.88 1.97
CA ARG A 113 12.91 -12.50 3.36
C ARG A 113 13.90 -11.34 3.46
N GLU A 114 14.95 -11.33 2.65
CA GLU A 114 15.94 -10.25 2.59
C GLU A 114 15.32 -8.96 2.02
N MET A 115 14.44 -9.08 1.02
CA MET A 115 13.66 -7.97 0.48
C MET A 115 12.76 -7.34 1.56
N LEU A 116 12.04 -8.17 2.33
CA LEU A 116 11.19 -7.74 3.44
C LEU A 116 11.97 -6.97 4.52
N GLN A 117 13.16 -7.47 4.90
CA GLN A 117 14.03 -6.80 5.87
C GLN A 117 14.54 -5.45 5.35
N THR A 118 14.90 -5.40 4.07
CA THR A 118 15.33 -4.15 3.42
C THR A 118 14.19 -3.14 3.39
N ALA A 119 12.97 -3.58 3.06
CA ALA A 119 11.79 -2.74 3.02
C ALA A 119 11.44 -2.14 4.40
N GLN A 120 11.60 -2.91 5.49
CA GLN A 120 11.40 -2.42 6.85
C GLN A 120 12.41 -1.35 7.28
N SER A 121 13.56 -1.29 6.60
CA SER A 121 14.58 -0.26 6.84
C SER A 121 14.31 1.03 6.06
N LEU A 122 13.51 0.99 4.99
CA LEU A 122 13.23 2.18 4.15
C LEU A 122 12.65 3.37 4.93
N PRO A 123 11.71 3.20 5.89
CA PRO A 123 11.18 4.34 6.64
C PRO A 123 12.26 5.14 7.36
N SER A 124 13.19 4.48 8.05
CA SER A 124 14.26 5.18 8.75
C SER A 124 15.28 5.77 7.77
N LEU A 125 15.63 5.03 6.71
CA LEU A 125 16.59 5.46 5.69
C LEU A 125 16.09 6.66 4.88
N CYS A 126 14.81 6.69 4.51
CA CYS A 126 14.15 7.79 3.79
C CYS A 126 13.51 8.84 4.73
N ARG A 127 13.77 8.78 6.04
CA ARG A 127 13.26 9.74 7.04
C ARG A 127 11.73 9.90 7.06
N ILE A 128 11.00 8.81 6.83
CA ILE A 128 9.55 8.74 6.98
C ILE A 128 9.22 8.67 8.48
N SER A 129 8.24 9.45 8.94
CA SER A 129 7.86 9.44 10.35
C SER A 129 7.38 8.05 10.80
N PRO A 130 7.94 7.49 11.89
CA PRO A 130 7.56 6.16 12.39
C PRO A 130 6.11 6.12 12.90
N HIS A 131 5.51 7.28 13.18
CA HIS A 131 4.11 7.39 13.62
C HIS A 131 3.14 6.74 12.61
N TYR A 132 3.46 6.76 11.32
CA TYR A 132 2.59 6.20 10.27
C TYR A 132 2.93 4.75 9.90
N CYS A 133 4.08 4.22 10.35
CA CYS A 133 4.57 2.90 9.99
C CYS A 133 4.38 1.85 11.11
N GLN A 134 3.49 2.10 12.08
CA GLN A 134 3.31 1.25 13.27
C GLN A 134 3.01 -0.23 12.93
N ASN A 135 2.39 -0.49 11.76
CA ASN A 135 1.99 -1.83 11.32
C ASN A 135 3.00 -2.48 10.34
N MET A 136 4.17 -1.87 10.10
CA MET A 136 5.11 -2.34 9.09
C MET A 136 5.96 -3.55 9.54
N GLY A 137 6.07 -3.77 10.86
CA GLY A 137 6.74 -4.94 11.42
C GLY A 137 6.00 -6.27 11.18
N GLU A 138 4.70 -6.23 10.89
CA GLU A 138 3.89 -7.42 10.65
C GLU A 138 4.20 -8.13 9.32
N LEU A 139 4.87 -7.46 8.38
CA LEU A 139 5.25 -8.08 7.09
C LEU A 139 6.30 -9.20 7.25
N ALA A 140 7.00 -9.26 8.38
CA ALA A 140 7.93 -10.35 8.70
C ALA A 140 7.27 -11.57 9.35
N ALA A 141 5.96 -11.52 9.64
CA ALA A 141 5.28 -12.65 10.25
C ALA A 141 5.30 -13.85 9.27
N PRO A 142 5.76 -15.03 9.70
CA PRO A 142 5.72 -16.21 8.85
C PRO A 142 4.26 -16.49 8.50
N MET A 143 3.96 -16.53 7.20
CA MET A 143 2.78 -17.22 6.68
C MET A 143 2.82 -18.63 7.29
N SER A 144 2.00 -18.86 8.32
CA SER A 144 1.85 -20.13 9.02
C SER A 144 0.42 -20.61 8.80
#